data_AF-A0A0B6Y4Y1-F1
#
_entry.id   AF-A0A0B6Y4Y1-F1
#
_cell.length_a   1.000
_cell.length_b   1.000
_cell.length_c   1.000
_cell.angle_alpha   90.00
_cell.angle_beta   90.00
_cell.angle_gamma   90.00
#
_symmetry.space_group_name_H-M   'P 1'
#
loop_
_entity.id
_entity.type
_entity.pdbx_description
1 polymer ?
#
loop_
_entity_poly.entity_id
_entity_poly.type
_entity_poly.pdbx_seq_one_letter_code
_entity_poly.pdbx_strand_id
1 'polypeptide(L)'
;DAKCFLALLNGIARRNYYGHSQLTDDVLKKEIYPDISQEEFVRIISRTFGLVKSLVSADMDMTQLEIFLTAQMSRKDGALTEDQAGALRKFWKANKSKVHASIVSQTMWANSLQKF
;
A
#
# COMPACT_ATOMS: atom_id res chain seq x y z
N ASP A 1 1.28 15.14 -4.79
CA ASP A 1 2.75 14.94 -4.77
C ASP A 1 3.09 13.46 -4.88
N ALA A 2 3.90 13.07 -5.88
CA ALA A 2 4.26 11.68 -6.15
C ALA A 2 5.21 11.09 -5.08
N LYS A 3 6.08 11.91 -4.50
CA LYS A 3 7.06 11.47 -3.50
C LYS A 3 6.36 11.15 -2.18
N CYS A 4 5.45 12.01 -1.74
CA CYS A 4 4.65 11.78 -0.53
C CYS A 4 3.79 10.52 -0.67
N PHE A 5 3.17 10.34 -1.84
CA PHE A 5 2.38 9.12 -2.13
C PHE A 5 3.25 7.85 -2.12
N LEU A 6 4.42 7.88 -2.75
CA LEU A 6 5.36 6.75 -2.72
C LEU A 6 5.89 6.46 -1.31
N ALA A 7 6.18 7.50 -0.51
CA ALA A 7 6.58 7.34 0.88
C ALA A 7 5.46 6.67 1.69
N LEU A 8 4.21 7.09 1.49
CA LEU A 8 3.05 6.50 2.15
C LEU A 8 2.84 5.03 1.76
N LEU A 9 2.97 4.68 0.48
CA LEU A 9 2.91 3.29 0.00
C LEU A 9 3.96 2.42 0.71
N ASN A 10 5.20 2.89 0.79
CA ASN A 10 6.27 2.18 1.48
C ASN A 10 6.02 2.09 3.00
N GLY A 11 5.50 3.14 3.61
CA GLY A 11 5.13 3.17 5.02
C GLY A 11 4.05 2.14 5.34
N ILE A 12 2.97 2.13 4.54
CA ILE A 12 1.89 1.14 4.64
C ILE A 12 2.44 -0.28 4.49
N ALA A 13 3.34 -0.51 3.53
CA ALA A 13 3.91 -1.83 3.32
C ALA A 13 4.79 -2.29 4.49
N ARG A 14 5.62 -1.38 5.02
CA ARG A 14 6.46 -1.64 6.20
C ARG A 14 5.64 -2.03 7.42
N ARG A 15 4.57 -1.27 7.68
CA ARG A 15 3.65 -1.49 8.80
C ARG A 15 2.94 -2.84 8.70
N ASN A 16 2.36 -3.15 7.54
CA ASN A 16 1.43 -4.27 7.40
C ASN A 16 2.11 -5.57 6.95
N TYR A 17 3.19 -5.49 6.18
CA TYR A 17 3.80 -6.65 5.53
C TYR A 17 5.27 -6.85 5.89
N TYR A 18 5.97 -5.90 6.52
CA TYR A 18 7.40 -6.12 6.86
C TYR A 18 7.63 -6.28 8.35
N GLY A 19 6.59 -6.50 9.16
CA GLY A 19 6.72 -6.75 10.60
C GLY A 19 7.21 -5.54 11.41
N HIS A 20 7.19 -4.34 10.85
CA HIS A 20 7.59 -3.12 11.57
C HIS A 20 6.36 -2.52 12.28
N SER A 21 5.99 -3.10 13.42
CA SER A 21 4.83 -2.69 14.22
C SER A 21 4.95 -1.29 14.85
N GLN A 22 6.17 -0.73 14.90
CA GLN A 22 6.42 0.61 15.47
C GLN A 22 5.98 1.77 14.55
N LEU A 23 5.62 1.49 13.30
CA LEU A 23 5.19 2.52 12.35
C LEU A 23 3.69 2.82 12.54
N THR A 24 3.38 3.93 13.24
CA THR A 24 2.00 4.37 13.50
C THR A 24 1.52 5.41 12.48
N ASP A 25 0.21 5.64 12.44
CA ASP A 25 -0.40 6.67 11.59
C ASP A 25 0.10 8.08 11.95
N ASP A 26 0.33 8.35 13.23
CA ASP A 26 0.93 9.61 13.70
C ASP A 26 2.34 9.83 13.15
N VAL A 27 3.19 8.80 13.17
CA VAL A 27 4.56 8.89 12.62
C VAL A 27 4.50 9.13 11.12
N LEU A 28 3.65 8.39 10.40
CA LEU A 28 3.49 8.56 8.96
C LEU A 28 2.95 9.94 8.58
N LYS A 29 2.00 10.47 9.35
CA LYS A 29 1.49 11.82 9.13
C LYS A 29 2.58 12.85 9.37
N LYS A 30 3.27 12.79 10.51
CA LYS A 30 4.30 13.77 10.88
C LYS A 30 5.44 13.83 9.86
N GLU A 31 5.85 12.68 9.33
CA GLU A 31 6.96 12.59 8.39
C GLU A 31 6.58 12.91 6.94
N ILE A 32 5.33 12.62 6.52
CA ILE A 32 4.94 12.66 5.10
C ILE A 32 3.98 13.82 4.81
N TYR A 33 3.08 14.14 5.75
CA TYR A 33 2.05 15.18 5.59
C TYR A 33 1.88 15.99 6.88
N PRO A 34 2.90 16.75 7.31
CA PRO A 34 2.83 17.52 8.57
C PRO A 34 1.76 18.63 8.54
N ASP A 35 1.48 19.18 7.36
CA ASP A 35 0.63 20.37 7.19
C ASP A 35 -0.86 20.08 6.96
N ILE A 36 -1.28 18.81 6.93
CA ILE A 36 -2.69 18.44 6.69
C ILE A 36 -3.42 18.08 7.99
N SER A 37 -4.74 18.24 7.99
CA SER A 37 -5.58 17.85 9.12
C SER A 37 -5.55 16.33 9.34
N GLN A 38 -5.84 15.90 10.57
CA GLN A 38 -5.91 14.47 10.89
C GLN A 38 -6.97 13.75 10.05
N GLU A 39 -8.12 14.39 9.85
CA GLU A 39 -9.23 13.82 9.09
C GLU A 39 -8.85 13.60 7.62
N GLU A 40 -8.15 14.56 7.02
CA GLU A 40 -7.70 14.44 5.63
C GLU A 40 -6.61 13.37 5.49
N PHE A 41 -5.69 13.29 6.46
CA PHE A 41 -4.71 12.22 6.50
C PHE A 41 -5.36 10.83 6.60
N VAL A 42 -6.38 10.67 7.44
CA VAL A 42 -7.13 9.40 7.60
C VAL A 42 -7.79 8.98 6.28
N ARG A 43 -8.34 9.94 5.52
CA ARG A 43 -8.90 9.66 4.18
C ARG A 43 -7.82 9.20 3.20
N ILE A 44 -6.69 9.91 3.16
CA ILE A 44 -5.57 9.59 2.26
C ILE A 44 -4.97 8.21 2.59
N ILE A 45 -4.70 7.91 3.86
CA ILE A 45 -4.11 6.64 4.27
C ILE A 45 -5.07 5.47 4.05
N SER A 46 -6.37 5.65 4.34
CA SER A 46 -7.38 4.61 4.09
C SER A 46 -7.49 4.29 2.61
N ARG A 47 -7.52 5.32 1.75
CA ARG A 47 -7.56 5.13 0.29
C ARG A 47 -6.30 4.43 -0.21
N THR A 48 -5.13 4.90 0.21
CA THR A 48 -3.83 4.32 -0.20
C THR A 48 -3.69 2.88 0.29
N PHE A 49 -4.11 2.59 1.53
CA PHE A 49 -4.11 1.24 2.07
C PHE A 49 -5.04 0.32 1.27
N GLY A 50 -6.23 0.80 0.90
CA GLY A 50 -7.15 0.07 0.03
C GLY A 50 -6.52 -0.35 -1.29
N LEU A 51 -5.77 0.55 -1.94
CA LEU A 51 -5.04 0.24 -3.18
C LEU A 51 -4.03 -0.89 -2.95
N VAL A 52 -3.16 -0.76 -1.93
CA VAL A 52 -2.15 -1.78 -1.63
C VAL A 52 -2.81 -3.11 -1.27
N LYS A 53 -3.87 -3.10 -0.46
CA LYS A 53 -4.62 -4.30 -0.08
C LYS A 53 -5.21 -5.01 -1.30
N SER A 54 -5.75 -4.27 -2.29
CA SER A 54 -6.25 -4.86 -3.53
C SER A 54 -5.16 -5.53 -4.35
N LEU A 55 -3.99 -4.88 -4.51
CA LEU A 55 -2.84 -5.48 -5.22
C LEU A 55 -2.41 -6.79 -4.57
N VAL A 56 -2.33 -6.76 -3.25
CA VAL A 56 -1.88 -7.89 -2.43
C VAL A 56 -2.89 -9.03 -2.43
N SER A 57 -4.17 -8.75 -2.19
CA SER A 57 -5.21 -9.78 -2.07
C SER A 57 -5.44 -10.52 -3.39
N ALA A 58 -5.20 -9.85 -4.52
CA ALA A 58 -5.29 -10.46 -5.85
C ALA A 58 -3.94 -10.96 -6.39
N ASP A 59 -2.85 -10.85 -5.60
CA ASP A 59 -1.47 -11.20 -5.98
C ASP A 59 -1.05 -10.68 -7.38
N MET A 60 -1.49 -9.44 -7.69
CA MET A 60 -1.50 -8.94 -9.07
C MET A 60 -0.12 -8.98 -9.73
N ASP A 61 -0.03 -9.43 -10.97
CA ASP A 61 1.17 -9.22 -11.81
C ASP A 61 1.21 -7.81 -12.43
N MET A 62 2.29 -7.48 -13.13
CA MET A 62 2.47 -6.13 -13.71
C MET A 62 1.43 -5.80 -14.78
N THR A 63 0.95 -6.78 -15.54
CA THR A 63 -0.10 -6.60 -16.54
C THR A 63 -1.43 -6.28 -15.87
N GLN A 64 -1.77 -7.05 -14.82
CA GLN A 64 -2.97 -6.80 -14.02
C GLN A 64 -2.93 -5.45 -13.31
N LEU A 65 -1.74 -5.02 -12.86
CA LEU A 65 -1.54 -3.69 -12.29
C LEU A 65 -1.86 -2.58 -13.30
N GLU A 66 -1.42 -2.70 -14.56
CA GLU A 66 -1.70 -1.68 -15.58
C GLU A 66 -3.20 -1.55 -15.87
N ILE A 67 -3.91 -2.68 -15.93
CA ILE A 67 -5.38 -2.70 -16.09
C ILE A 67 -6.05 -2.04 -14.87
N PHE A 68 -5.61 -2.40 -13.67
CA PHE A 68 -6.11 -1.81 -12.43
C PHE A 68 -5.88 -0.30 -12.39
N LEU A 69 -4.68 0.17 -12.73
CA LEU A 69 -4.34 1.58 -12.78
C LEU A 69 -5.19 2.33 -13.80
N THR A 70 -5.38 1.77 -14.98
CA THR A 70 -6.27 2.35 -16.01
C THR A 70 -7.67 2.55 -15.45
N ALA A 71 -8.23 1.52 -14.78
CA ALA A 71 -9.53 1.61 -14.14
C ALA A 71 -9.58 2.63 -12.99
N GLN A 72 -8.50 2.78 -12.20
CA GLN A 72 -8.41 3.79 -11.13
C GLN A 72 -8.30 5.22 -11.66
N MET A 73 -7.60 5.42 -12.77
CA MET A 73 -7.45 6.73 -13.41
C MET A 73 -8.73 7.19 -14.10
N SER A 74 -9.58 6.27 -14.57
CA SER A 74 -10.88 6.58 -15.19
C SER A 74 -12.04 6.79 -14.20
N ARG A 75 -11.79 6.81 -12.88
CA ARG A 75 -12.85 7.02 -11.88
C ARG A 75 -13.34 8.46 -11.86
N LYS A 76 -14.66 8.65 -11.72
CA LYS A 76 -15.30 9.98 -11.66
C LYS A 76 -14.95 10.75 -10.38
N ASP A 77 -14.72 10.03 -9.28
CA ASP A 77 -14.32 10.60 -8.00
C ASP A 77 -13.06 9.89 -7.51
N GLY A 78 -12.10 10.64 -6.98
CA GLY A 78 -10.85 10.08 -6.51
C GLY A 78 -10.10 9.30 -7.59
N ALA A 79 -9.97 9.86 -8.80
CA ALA A 79 -9.05 9.33 -9.79
C ALA A 79 -7.62 9.37 -9.26
N LEU A 80 -6.80 8.39 -9.65
CA LEU A 80 -5.34 8.50 -9.49
C LEU A 80 -4.81 9.43 -10.58
N THR A 81 -3.84 10.26 -10.22
CA THR A 81 -3.07 10.99 -11.23
C THR A 81 -2.01 10.09 -11.86
N GLU A 82 -1.53 10.41 -13.05
CA GLU A 82 -0.47 9.63 -13.71
C GLU A 82 0.81 9.57 -12.86
N ASP A 83 1.13 10.65 -12.13
CA ASP A 83 2.22 10.67 -11.15
C ASP A 83 2.04 9.63 -10.03
N GLN A 84 0.82 9.51 -9.48
CA GLN A 84 0.50 8.52 -8.46
C GLN A 84 0.50 7.10 -9.03
N ALA A 85 0.00 6.91 -10.25
CA ALA A 85 0.05 5.64 -10.95
C ALA A 85 1.51 5.20 -11.19
N GLY A 86 2.36 6.11 -11.67
CA GLY A 86 3.80 5.88 -11.82
C GLY A 86 4.50 5.52 -10.50
N ALA A 87 4.14 6.18 -9.40
CA ALA A 87 4.62 5.81 -8.07
C ALA A 87 4.15 4.41 -7.64
N LEU A 88 2.88 4.06 -7.88
CA LEU A 88 2.34 2.72 -7.56
C LEU A 88 3.03 1.62 -8.39
N ARG A 89 3.30 1.86 -9.68
CA ARG A 89 4.09 0.97 -10.55
C ARG A 89 5.46 0.69 -9.98
N LYS A 90 6.19 1.74 -9.63
CA LYS A 90 7.54 1.64 -9.04
C LYS A 90 7.51 0.89 -7.70
N PHE A 91 6.55 1.22 -6.85
CA PHE A 91 6.34 0.54 -5.58
C PHE A 91 6.10 -0.96 -5.77
N TRP A 92 5.12 -1.34 -6.59
CA TRP A 92 4.73 -2.75 -6.74
C TRP A 92 5.85 -3.57 -7.36
N LYS A 93 6.51 -3.06 -8.40
CA LYS A 93 7.67 -3.72 -9.04
C LYS A 93 8.78 -4.03 -8.03
N ALA A 94 9.06 -3.11 -7.10
CA ALA A 94 10.14 -3.29 -6.11
C ALA A 94 9.73 -4.11 -4.87
N ASN A 95 8.44 -4.10 -4.51
CA ASN A 95 7.97 -4.64 -3.23
C ASN A 95 7.18 -5.94 -3.36
N LYS A 96 6.64 -6.29 -4.54
CA LYS A 96 5.77 -7.45 -4.74
C LYS A 96 6.34 -8.73 -4.13
N SER A 97 7.58 -9.09 -4.47
CA SER A 97 8.22 -10.32 -3.99
C SER A 97 8.33 -10.37 -2.46
N LYS A 98 8.71 -9.25 -1.84
CA LYS A 98 8.85 -9.14 -0.39
C LYS A 98 7.51 -9.19 0.33
N VAL A 99 6.49 -8.52 -0.21
CA VAL A 99 5.13 -8.56 0.33
C VAL A 99 4.55 -9.97 0.22
N HIS A 100 4.69 -10.61 -0.94
CA HIS A 100 4.26 -12.00 -1.15
C HIS A 100 4.95 -12.97 -0.18
N ALA A 101 6.28 -12.88 -0.06
CA ALA A 101 7.05 -13.69 0.88
C ALA A 101 6.61 -13.51 2.34
N SER A 102 6.30 -12.27 2.76
CA SER A 102 5.78 -12.04 4.12
C SER A 102 4.42 -12.67 4.33
N ILE A 103 3.52 -12.60 3.35
CA ILE A 103 2.17 -13.18 3.49
C ILE A 103 2.27 -14.69 3.59
N VAL A 104 3.07 -15.32 2.71
CA VAL A 104 3.35 -16.76 2.78
C VAL A 104 3.93 -17.13 4.14
N SER A 105 4.88 -16.36 4.67
CA SER A 105 5.42 -16.60 6.01
C SER A 105 4.35 -16.51 7.10
N GLN A 106 3.49 -15.49 7.06
CA GLN A 106 2.40 -15.32 8.03
C GLN A 106 1.35 -16.44 7.96
N THR A 107 0.98 -16.90 6.76
CA THR A 107 0.00 -17.98 6.59
C THR A 107 0.57 -19.35 6.94
N MET A 108 1.85 -19.61 6.64
CA MET A 108 2.53 -20.84 7.02
C MET A 108 2.69 -20.97 8.54
N TRP A 109 2.97 -19.87 9.25
CA TRP A 109 2.95 -19.83 10.72
C TRP A 109 1.55 -20.00 11.32
N ALA A 110 0.51 -19.42 10.69
CA ALA A 110 -0.87 -19.65 11.13
C ALA A 110 -1.30 -21.11 10.97
N ASN A 111 -0.85 -21.79 9.91
CA ASN A 111 -1.14 -23.21 9.68
C ASN A 111 -0.42 -24.17 10.65
N SER A 112 0.74 -23.79 11.21
CA SER A 112 1.44 -24.59 12.22
C SER A 112 0.91 -24.38 13.65
N LEU A 113 0.06 -23.38 13.89
CA LEU A 113 -0.54 -23.05 15.19
C LEU A 113 -1.87 -23.76 15.49
N GLN A 114 -2.37 -24.64 14.61
CA GLN A 114 -3.58 -25.46 14.87
C GLN A 114 -3.31 -26.84 15.50
N LYS A 115 -2.15 -27.04 16.15
CA LYS A 115 -1.89 -28.23 16.95
C LYS A 115 -1.62 -27.85 18.40
N PHE A 116 -2.70 -27.55 19.12
CA PHE A 116 -2.74 -27.66 20.58
C PHE A 116 -4.02 -28.41 20.97
#